data_AF-A0AAE3U5V9-F1
#
_entry.id   AF-A0AAE3U5V9-F1
#
_cell.length_a   1.000
_cell.length_b   1.000
_cell.length_c   1.000
_cell.angle_alpha   90.00
_cell.angle_beta   90.00
_cell.angle_gamma   90.00
#
_symmetry.space_group_name_H-M   'P 1'
#
loop_
_entity.id
_entity.type
_entity.pdbx_description
1 polymer ?
#
loop_
_entity_poly.entity_id
_entity_poly.type
_entity_poly.pdbx_seq_one_letter_code
_entity_poly.pdbx_strand_id
1 'polypeptide(L)'
;MTNIIYLASAIGAIKTYHLHDVDNDTKSPLYPGPGVIASITGASLSKAKDAIRQVRYGSRWLDFPRTPAIKRTSDGEIEGALRLLGYVGYWRHLPGRQTLAAYLSSRTGVERDHPCVVVLSTHHAAVSGGVFCDVVSDGIVIDIDEAEGRRKKVSRVLVLTKRIAPSTIASREPASKAKKADATSKRDQLFREAVKAETGATRIKVTPNEVFVILPDQSGWYWLGSRDSLEEQILEPERDGRLRGNTAEAAAYRASMGY
;
A
#
# COMPACT_ATOMS: atom_id res chain seq x y z
N MET A 1 11.78 44.49 0.30
CA MET A 1 11.28 43.16 0.71
C MET A 1 10.91 42.40 -0.56
N THR A 2 11.79 41.51 -0.99
CA THR A 2 11.69 40.83 -2.28
C THR A 2 10.76 39.63 -2.13
N ASN A 3 9.58 39.70 -2.75
CA ASN A 3 8.67 38.56 -2.87
C ASN A 3 9.34 37.49 -3.74
N ILE A 4 9.87 36.46 -3.09
CA ILE A 4 10.28 35.22 -3.75
C ILE A 4 8.99 34.50 -4.14
N ILE A 5 8.57 34.69 -5.39
CA ILE A 5 7.61 33.81 -6.04
C ILE A 5 8.29 32.44 -6.10
N TYR A 6 7.81 31.48 -5.30
CA TYR A 6 8.19 30.08 -5.42
C TYR A 6 7.81 29.62 -6.84
N LEU A 7 8.81 29.58 -7.72
CA LEU A 7 8.72 29.08 -9.08
C LEU A 7 8.12 27.67 -9.08
N ALA A 8 7.12 27.48 -9.94
CA ALA A 8 6.51 26.21 -10.31
C ALA A 8 7.53 25.28 -11.01
N SER A 9 8.54 24.82 -10.28
CA SER A 9 9.65 24.01 -10.81
C SER A 9 9.81 22.73 -9.98
N ALA A 10 8.82 21.84 -10.05
CA ALA A 10 9.00 20.42 -9.76
C ALA A 10 7.91 19.54 -10.41
N ILE A 11 7.29 19.98 -11.53
CA ILE A 11 6.52 19.04 -12.36
C ILE A 11 7.55 18.21 -13.14
N GLY A 12 8.04 17.14 -12.52
CA GLY A 12 8.98 16.22 -13.16
C GLY A 12 8.39 15.64 -14.44
N ALA A 13 9.25 15.35 -15.42
CA ALA A 13 8.85 14.67 -16.66
C ALA A 13 8.27 13.28 -16.36
N ILE A 14 7.46 12.75 -17.30
CA ILE A 14 7.05 11.34 -17.24
C ILE A 14 8.30 10.47 -17.28
N LYS A 15 8.43 9.56 -16.31
CA LYS A 15 9.45 8.51 -16.35
C LYS A 15 9.02 7.46 -17.38
N THR A 16 9.73 7.42 -18.50
CA THR A 16 9.56 6.42 -19.55
C THR A 16 10.21 5.09 -19.16
N TYR A 17 9.74 3.98 -19.72
CA TYR A 17 10.28 2.62 -19.48
C TYR A 17 10.31 2.21 -18.01
N HIS A 18 9.46 2.82 -17.19
CA HIS A 18 9.48 2.67 -15.74
C HIS A 18 8.07 2.45 -15.21
N LEU A 19 7.97 1.51 -14.27
CA LEU A 19 6.83 1.27 -13.39
C LEU A 19 7.35 1.03 -11.98
N HIS A 20 6.48 1.22 -10.99
CA HIS A 20 6.77 0.92 -9.60
C HIS A 20 6.11 -0.40 -9.19
N ASP A 21 6.78 -1.17 -8.36
CA ASP A 21 6.10 -2.20 -7.58
C ASP A 21 5.02 -1.53 -6.73
N VAL A 22 3.87 -2.19 -6.63
CA VAL A 22 2.75 -1.66 -5.87
C VAL A 22 3.06 -1.77 -4.38
N ASP A 23 3.26 -0.62 -3.74
CA ASP A 23 3.30 -0.52 -2.28
C ASP A 23 1.89 -0.75 -1.71
N ASN A 24 1.57 -2.00 -1.38
CA ASN A 24 0.35 -2.35 -0.68
C ASN A 24 0.51 -2.08 0.82
N ASP A 25 0.43 -0.82 1.19
CA ASP A 25 0.37 -0.33 2.57
C ASP A 25 -0.93 -0.72 3.31
N THR A 26 -1.82 -1.46 2.64
CA THR A 26 -3.09 -1.95 3.18
C THR A 26 -3.04 -3.46 3.39
N LYS A 27 -3.78 -3.98 4.37
CA LYS A 27 -4.00 -5.44 4.51
C LYS A 27 -5.09 -5.97 3.56
N SER A 28 -5.42 -5.22 2.51
CA SER A 28 -6.51 -5.55 1.58
C SER A 28 -5.97 -6.20 0.31
N PRO A 29 -6.77 -7.04 -0.36
CA PRO A 29 -6.43 -7.55 -1.69
C PRO A 29 -6.11 -6.41 -2.68
N LEU A 30 -5.19 -6.71 -3.59
CA LEU A 30 -4.91 -5.84 -4.72
C LEU A 30 -6.07 -5.91 -5.72
N TYR A 31 -6.58 -4.74 -6.11
CA TYR A 31 -7.59 -4.63 -7.17
C TYR A 31 -6.98 -3.96 -8.39
N PRO A 32 -7.38 -4.33 -9.63
CA PRO A 32 -6.70 -3.89 -10.84
C PRO A 32 -6.57 -2.37 -11.00
N GLY A 33 -7.67 -1.63 -10.85
CA GLY A 33 -7.66 -0.17 -11.00
C GLY A 33 -6.69 0.52 -10.04
N PRO A 34 -6.82 0.34 -8.71
CA PRO A 34 -5.86 0.86 -7.75
C PRO A 34 -4.42 0.42 -7.98
N GLY A 35 -4.19 -0.85 -8.35
CA GLY A 35 -2.86 -1.41 -8.57
C GLY A 35 -2.14 -0.74 -9.75
N VAL A 36 -2.83 -0.58 -10.88
CA VAL A 36 -2.29 0.11 -12.05
C VAL A 36 -1.95 1.56 -11.75
N ILE A 37 -2.82 2.26 -11.01
CA ILE A 37 -2.55 3.65 -10.60
C ILE A 37 -1.33 3.71 -9.68
N ALA A 38 -1.24 2.85 -8.68
CA ALA A 38 -0.10 2.78 -7.77
C ALA A 38 1.20 2.51 -8.54
N SER A 39 1.20 1.52 -9.43
CA SER A 39 2.37 1.15 -10.22
C SER A 39 2.86 2.28 -11.14
N ILE A 40 1.95 3.00 -11.80
CA ILE A 40 2.33 4.12 -12.69
C ILE A 40 2.87 5.32 -11.90
N THR A 41 2.27 5.60 -10.75
CA THR A 41 2.51 6.87 -10.02
C THR A 41 3.53 6.74 -8.89
N GLY A 42 3.83 5.52 -8.44
CA GLY A 42 4.61 5.25 -7.24
C GLY A 42 3.87 5.62 -5.94
N ALA A 43 2.56 5.87 -6.01
CA ALA A 43 1.75 6.11 -4.83
C ALA A 43 1.44 4.79 -4.11
N SER A 44 1.28 4.85 -2.78
CA SER A 44 0.80 3.70 -2.02
C SER A 44 -0.62 3.31 -2.45
N LEU A 45 -0.99 2.05 -2.22
CA LEU A 45 -2.28 1.53 -2.60
C LEU A 45 -3.44 2.26 -1.90
N SER A 46 -3.27 2.70 -0.66
CA SER A 46 -4.24 3.53 0.06
C SER A 46 -4.49 4.86 -0.65
N LYS A 47 -3.42 5.55 -1.07
CA LYS A 47 -3.50 6.84 -1.78
C LYS A 47 -4.14 6.68 -3.17
N ALA A 48 -3.83 5.61 -3.89
CA ALA A 48 -4.50 5.30 -5.16
C ALA A 48 -6.01 5.06 -4.95
N LYS A 49 -6.40 4.34 -3.89
CA LYS A 49 -7.81 4.15 -3.52
C LYS A 49 -8.49 5.47 -3.13
N ASP A 50 -7.82 6.35 -2.40
CA ASP A 50 -8.35 7.67 -2.03
C ASP A 50 -8.56 8.58 -3.25
N ALA A 51 -7.63 8.56 -4.22
CA ALA A 51 -7.80 9.27 -5.49
C ALA A 51 -9.08 8.81 -6.22
N ILE A 52 -9.31 7.48 -6.29
CA ILE A 52 -10.55 6.94 -6.87
C ILE A 52 -11.78 7.36 -6.07
N ARG A 53 -11.73 7.34 -4.73
CA ARG A 53 -12.86 7.81 -3.89
C ARG A 53 -13.20 9.26 -4.16
N GLN A 54 -12.19 10.11 -4.28
CA GLN A 54 -12.39 11.52 -4.59
C GLN A 54 -13.01 11.73 -5.96
N VAL A 55 -12.61 10.95 -6.98
CA VAL A 55 -13.25 11.02 -8.31
C VAL A 55 -14.71 10.54 -8.23
N ARG A 56 -14.97 9.43 -7.53
CA ARG A 56 -16.29 8.80 -7.49
C ARG A 56 -17.31 9.56 -6.63
N TYR A 57 -16.89 10.11 -5.51
CA TYR A 57 -17.78 10.64 -4.47
C TYR A 57 -17.48 12.12 -4.13
N GLY A 58 -16.50 12.74 -4.77
CA GLY A 58 -15.98 14.05 -4.36
C GLY A 58 -15.21 13.99 -3.04
N SER A 59 -14.69 15.12 -2.56
CA SER A 59 -13.98 15.21 -1.27
C SER A 59 -14.83 14.84 -0.05
N ARG A 60 -16.16 14.89 -0.19
CA ARG A 60 -17.15 14.56 0.84
C ARG A 60 -17.26 13.07 1.16
N TRP A 61 -16.49 12.21 0.48
CA TRP A 61 -16.42 10.79 0.86
C TRP A 61 -15.95 10.59 2.31
N LEU A 62 -15.24 11.58 2.86
CA LEU A 62 -14.84 11.62 4.27
C LEU A 62 -16.02 11.72 5.23
N ASP A 63 -17.16 12.28 4.80
CA ASP A 63 -18.38 12.46 5.59
C ASP A 63 -19.11 11.13 5.83
N PHE A 64 -18.80 10.08 5.06
CA PHE A 64 -19.46 8.79 5.22
C PHE A 64 -19.08 8.11 6.54
N PRO A 65 -19.96 7.33 7.19
CA PRO A 65 -19.60 6.67 8.45
C PRO A 65 -18.39 5.72 8.34
N ARG A 66 -18.17 5.15 7.16
CA ARG A 66 -17.05 4.24 6.86
C ARG A 66 -16.40 4.60 5.54
N THR A 67 -15.08 4.34 5.45
CA THR A 67 -14.32 4.50 4.21
C THR A 67 -14.89 3.57 3.12
N PRO A 68 -15.37 4.10 1.98
CA PRO A 68 -15.93 3.27 0.91
C PRO A 68 -14.88 2.29 0.36
N ALA A 69 -15.27 1.04 0.13
CA ALA A 69 -14.40 0.05 -0.48
C ALA A 69 -14.28 0.29 -2.00
N ILE A 70 -13.06 0.24 -2.54
CA ILE A 70 -12.80 0.32 -3.97
C ILE A 70 -12.43 -1.07 -4.48
N LYS A 71 -13.44 -1.83 -4.92
CA LYS A 71 -13.30 -3.21 -5.45
C LYS A 71 -13.35 -3.29 -6.98
N ARG A 72 -14.02 -2.32 -7.62
CA ARG A 72 -14.15 -2.18 -9.06
C ARG A 72 -13.92 -0.73 -9.44
N THR A 73 -13.35 -0.51 -10.61
CA THR A 73 -12.97 0.81 -11.10
C THR A 73 -13.29 0.89 -12.57
N SER A 74 -13.96 1.96 -12.97
CA SER A 74 -14.20 2.30 -14.37
C SER A 74 -13.02 3.06 -14.94
N ASP A 75 -12.93 3.08 -16.26
CA ASP A 75 -11.84 3.76 -16.98
C ASP A 75 -11.82 5.27 -16.74
N GLY A 76 -12.99 5.90 -16.62
CA GLY A 76 -13.08 7.32 -16.26
C GLY A 76 -12.56 7.60 -14.85
N GLU A 77 -12.74 6.66 -13.91
CA GLU A 77 -12.18 6.78 -12.56
C GLU A 77 -10.67 6.59 -12.55
N ILE A 78 -10.13 5.69 -13.38
CA ILE A 78 -8.68 5.53 -13.54
C ILE A 78 -8.07 6.80 -14.13
N GLU A 79 -8.63 7.33 -15.22
CA GLU A 79 -8.16 8.57 -15.83
C GLU A 79 -8.26 9.75 -14.85
N GLY A 80 -9.39 9.90 -14.16
CA GLY A 80 -9.58 10.95 -13.17
C GLY A 80 -8.59 10.85 -12.01
N ALA A 81 -8.34 9.64 -11.49
CA ALA A 81 -7.41 9.42 -10.40
C ALA A 81 -5.96 9.69 -10.81
N LEU A 82 -5.56 9.27 -12.02
CA LEU A 82 -4.26 9.60 -12.59
C LEU A 82 -4.09 11.11 -12.77
N ARG A 83 -5.15 11.81 -13.24
CA ARG A 83 -5.14 13.29 -13.34
C ARG A 83 -4.94 13.95 -11.98
N LEU A 84 -5.63 13.49 -10.93
CA LEU A 84 -5.41 13.98 -9.55
C LEU A 84 -3.96 13.75 -9.09
N LEU A 85 -3.34 12.64 -9.49
CA LEU A 85 -1.94 12.31 -9.19
C LEU A 85 -0.93 12.98 -10.16
N GLY A 86 -1.41 13.86 -11.04
CA GLY A 86 -0.57 14.67 -11.92
C GLY A 86 -0.22 14.02 -13.26
N TYR A 87 -0.93 12.97 -13.69
CA TYR A 87 -0.73 12.31 -14.98
C TYR A 87 -1.91 12.55 -15.91
N VAL A 88 -1.63 13.00 -17.14
CA VAL A 88 -2.65 13.25 -18.16
C VAL A 88 -2.30 12.49 -19.43
N GLY A 89 -3.34 11.96 -20.07
CA GLY A 89 -3.23 11.18 -21.28
C GLY A 89 -4.49 11.24 -22.13
N TYR A 90 -4.56 10.35 -23.11
CA TYR A 90 -5.75 10.16 -23.94
C TYR A 90 -6.05 8.68 -24.13
N TRP A 91 -7.33 8.35 -24.29
CA TRP A 91 -7.76 6.99 -24.61
C TRP A 91 -7.63 6.73 -26.11
N ARG A 92 -7.02 5.60 -26.46
CA ARG A 92 -7.00 5.03 -27.80
C ARG A 92 -7.84 3.76 -27.82
N HIS A 93 -8.82 3.71 -28.70
CA HIS A 93 -9.57 2.50 -28.98
C HIS A 93 -8.79 1.59 -29.94
N LEU A 94 -8.76 0.30 -29.65
CA LEU A 94 -8.11 -0.70 -30.50
C LEU A 94 -9.17 -1.49 -31.28
N PRO A 95 -9.42 -1.14 -32.57
CA PRO A 95 -10.34 -1.89 -33.39
C PRO A 95 -9.87 -3.35 -33.56
N GLY A 96 -10.82 -4.29 -33.67
CA GLY A 96 -10.51 -5.71 -33.89
C GLY A 96 -10.10 -6.52 -32.66
N ARG A 97 -10.02 -5.89 -31.46
CA ARG A 97 -9.71 -6.58 -30.19
C ARG A 97 -8.48 -7.47 -30.34
N GLN A 98 -7.34 -6.88 -30.68
CA GLN A 98 -6.07 -7.60 -30.76
C GLN A 98 -5.69 -8.24 -29.42
N THR A 99 -4.85 -9.27 -29.46
CA THR A 99 -4.34 -9.91 -28.24
C THR A 99 -3.35 -9.00 -27.53
N LEU A 100 -3.14 -9.22 -26.23
CA LEU A 100 -2.13 -8.50 -25.45
C LEU A 100 -0.75 -8.64 -26.10
N ALA A 101 -0.31 -9.85 -26.50
CA ALA A 101 0.95 -10.02 -27.23
C ALA A 101 1.03 -9.15 -28.49
N ALA A 102 0.02 -9.19 -29.36
CA ALA A 102 0.02 -8.42 -30.61
C ALA A 102 0.05 -6.91 -30.33
N TYR A 103 -0.69 -6.47 -29.32
CA TYR A 103 -0.63 -5.08 -28.86
C TYR A 103 0.78 -4.72 -28.40
N LEU A 104 1.35 -5.48 -27.45
CA LEU A 104 2.65 -5.17 -26.85
C LEU A 104 3.77 -5.08 -27.89
N SER A 105 3.78 -5.97 -28.89
CA SER A 105 4.76 -5.98 -29.99
C SER A 105 4.58 -4.87 -31.02
N SER A 106 3.36 -4.32 -31.17
CA SER A 106 3.06 -3.28 -32.18
C SER A 106 3.23 -1.85 -31.67
N ARG A 107 3.43 -1.65 -30.36
CA ARG A 107 3.61 -0.31 -29.77
C ARG A 107 4.88 0.37 -30.29
N THR A 108 4.75 1.63 -30.64
CA THR A 108 5.84 2.50 -31.12
C THR A 108 5.73 3.89 -30.50
N GLY A 109 6.84 4.65 -30.52
CA GLY A 109 6.93 6.02 -30.02
C GLY A 109 6.41 6.19 -28.60
N VAL A 110 5.63 7.24 -28.36
CA VAL A 110 5.10 7.61 -27.03
C VAL A 110 4.34 6.46 -26.36
N GLU A 111 3.55 5.68 -27.09
CA GLU A 111 2.80 4.56 -26.52
C GLU A 111 3.69 3.38 -26.08
N ARG A 112 4.85 3.23 -26.73
CA ARG A 112 5.86 2.26 -26.29
C ARG A 112 6.55 2.78 -25.03
N ASP A 113 6.99 4.03 -25.06
CA ASP A 113 7.97 4.55 -24.11
C ASP A 113 7.32 5.03 -22.80
N HIS A 114 6.10 5.58 -22.88
CA HIS A 114 5.41 6.13 -21.73
C HIS A 114 4.53 5.09 -21.02
N PRO A 115 4.25 5.29 -19.72
CA PRO A 115 3.31 4.47 -19.00
C PRO A 115 1.91 4.54 -19.64
N CYS A 116 1.32 3.37 -19.84
CA CYS A 116 0.00 3.19 -20.41
C CYS A 116 -0.85 2.29 -19.50
N VAL A 117 -2.15 2.57 -19.43
CA VAL A 117 -3.13 1.64 -18.86
C VAL A 117 -3.74 0.82 -19.99
N VAL A 118 -3.64 -0.50 -19.90
CA VAL A 118 -4.13 -1.46 -20.89
C VAL A 118 -5.39 -2.12 -20.34
N VAL A 119 -6.49 -2.02 -21.08
CA VAL A 119 -7.79 -2.58 -20.66
C VAL A 119 -7.97 -3.96 -21.29
N LEU A 120 -7.73 -4.98 -20.48
CA LEU A 120 -7.92 -6.37 -20.85
C LEU A 120 -9.36 -6.80 -20.57
N SER A 121 -9.76 -7.92 -21.17
CA SER A 121 -11.11 -8.47 -20.99
C SER A 121 -11.46 -8.82 -19.54
N THR A 122 -10.47 -8.99 -18.66
CA THR A 122 -10.68 -9.38 -17.25
C THR A 122 -10.25 -8.32 -16.23
N HIS A 123 -9.34 -7.43 -16.59
CA HIS A 123 -8.73 -6.47 -15.66
C HIS A 123 -7.93 -5.38 -16.40
N HIS A 124 -7.37 -4.44 -15.65
CA HIS A 124 -6.46 -3.41 -16.15
C HIS A 124 -5.02 -3.80 -15.84
N ALA A 125 -4.10 -3.47 -16.74
CA ALA A 125 -2.66 -3.63 -16.54
C ALA A 125 -1.92 -2.31 -16.81
N ALA A 126 -0.79 -2.10 -16.13
CA ALA A 126 0.15 -1.03 -16.42
C ALA A 126 1.25 -1.57 -17.32
N VAL A 127 1.65 -0.78 -18.32
CA VAL A 127 2.80 -1.11 -19.18
C VAL A 127 3.60 0.15 -19.47
N SER A 128 4.92 0.05 -19.48
CA SER A 128 5.81 1.16 -19.84
C SER A 128 7.08 0.57 -20.43
N GLY A 129 7.37 0.84 -21.70
CA GLY A 129 8.51 0.19 -22.35
C GLY A 129 8.40 -1.34 -22.35
N GLY A 130 9.44 -2.00 -21.84
CA GLY A 130 9.53 -3.45 -21.67
C GLY A 130 9.05 -3.97 -20.31
N VAL A 131 8.45 -3.13 -19.46
CA VAL A 131 7.96 -3.56 -18.14
C VAL A 131 6.43 -3.59 -18.07
N PHE A 132 5.92 -4.52 -17.26
CA PHE A 132 4.49 -4.80 -17.10
C PHE A 132 4.13 -5.01 -15.63
N CYS A 133 2.95 -4.56 -15.21
CA CYS A 133 2.44 -4.78 -13.86
C CYS A 133 0.92 -4.93 -13.89
N ASP A 134 0.38 -5.96 -13.26
CA ASP A 134 -1.06 -6.16 -13.13
C ASP A 134 -1.42 -6.79 -11.78
N VAL A 135 -2.68 -7.20 -11.64
CA VAL A 135 -3.14 -7.88 -10.42
C VAL A 135 -2.70 -9.36 -10.37
N VAL A 136 -2.38 -9.95 -11.51
CA VAL A 136 -1.97 -11.36 -11.61
C VAL A 136 -0.52 -11.50 -11.14
N SER A 137 0.32 -10.51 -11.43
CA SER A 137 1.68 -10.38 -10.88
C SER A 137 1.72 -9.87 -9.44
N ASP A 138 0.58 -9.84 -8.73
CA ASP A 138 0.43 -9.30 -7.37
C ASP A 138 0.96 -7.86 -7.20
N GLY A 139 0.95 -7.08 -8.30
CA GLY A 139 1.47 -5.72 -8.30
C GLY A 139 3.00 -5.63 -8.36
N ILE A 140 3.69 -6.74 -8.61
CA ILE A 140 5.13 -6.77 -8.89
C ILE A 140 5.36 -6.42 -10.36
N VAL A 141 6.34 -5.56 -10.62
CA VAL A 141 6.78 -5.22 -11.96
C VAL A 141 7.62 -6.37 -12.52
N ILE A 142 7.19 -6.87 -13.67
CA ILE A 142 7.83 -7.98 -14.38
C ILE A 142 8.24 -7.55 -15.79
N ASP A 143 9.06 -8.37 -16.43
CA ASP A 143 9.31 -8.22 -17.86
C ASP A 143 8.02 -8.44 -18.65
N ILE A 144 7.82 -7.64 -19.69
CA ILE A 144 6.66 -7.71 -20.56
C ILE A 144 6.47 -9.11 -21.19
N ASP A 145 7.54 -9.85 -21.42
CA ASP A 145 7.49 -11.21 -21.98
C ASP A 145 7.03 -12.26 -20.98
N GLU A 146 7.15 -11.97 -19.68
CA GLU A 146 6.63 -12.78 -18.57
C GLU A 146 5.14 -12.52 -18.28
N ALA A 147 4.55 -11.48 -18.89
CA ALA A 147 3.16 -11.09 -18.64
C ALA A 147 2.18 -12.24 -18.88
N GLU A 148 1.42 -12.62 -17.85
CA GLU A 148 0.45 -13.69 -17.96
C GLU A 148 -0.77 -13.31 -18.81
N GLY A 149 -1.31 -14.30 -19.53
CA GLY A 149 -2.51 -14.09 -20.33
C GLY A 149 -2.28 -13.23 -21.58
N ARG A 150 -1.11 -13.37 -22.23
CA ARG A 150 -0.77 -12.74 -23.53
C ARG A 150 -1.83 -12.89 -24.64
N ARG A 151 -2.72 -13.90 -24.53
CA ARG A 151 -3.85 -14.12 -25.46
C ARG A 151 -5.11 -13.31 -25.14
N LYS A 152 -5.20 -12.67 -23.96
CA LYS A 152 -6.33 -11.83 -23.54
C LYS A 152 -6.48 -10.68 -24.53
N LYS A 153 -7.73 -10.26 -24.76
CA LYS A 153 -8.03 -9.19 -25.71
C LYS A 153 -7.84 -7.83 -25.07
N VAL A 154 -7.23 -6.90 -25.81
CA VAL A 154 -7.13 -5.49 -25.44
C VAL A 154 -8.26 -4.72 -26.12
N SER A 155 -9.03 -3.97 -25.35
CA SER A 155 -10.17 -3.18 -25.87
C SER A 155 -9.81 -1.72 -26.11
N ARG A 156 -9.07 -1.12 -25.18
CA ARG A 156 -8.64 0.28 -25.21
C ARG A 156 -7.41 0.47 -24.33
N VAL A 157 -6.73 1.58 -24.55
CA VAL A 157 -5.47 1.93 -23.88
C VAL A 157 -5.50 3.41 -23.52
N LEU A 158 -5.11 3.75 -22.30
CA LEU A 158 -4.83 5.13 -21.91
C LEU A 158 -3.33 5.38 -22.04
N VAL A 159 -2.93 6.28 -22.92
CA VAL A 159 -1.52 6.66 -23.13
C VAL A 159 -1.23 7.94 -22.35
N LEU A 160 -0.36 7.88 -21.35
CA LEU A 160 -0.03 9.05 -20.52
C LEU A 160 1.07 9.86 -21.17
N THR A 161 0.78 11.11 -21.52
CA THR A 161 1.66 11.95 -22.34
C THR A 161 2.22 13.16 -21.61
N LYS A 162 1.57 13.61 -20.54
CA LYS A 162 1.94 14.83 -19.83
C LYS A 162 1.88 14.67 -18.32
N ARG A 163 2.71 15.45 -17.63
CA ARG A 163 2.62 15.69 -16.19
C ARG A 163 2.02 17.06 -15.94
N ILE A 164 1.15 17.13 -14.94
CA ILE A 164 0.60 18.38 -14.40
C ILE A 164 0.85 18.42 -12.90
N ALA A 165 0.61 19.58 -12.27
CA ALA A 165 0.64 19.68 -10.81
C ALA A 165 -0.39 18.70 -10.20
N PRO A 166 0.02 17.79 -9.31
CA PRO A 166 -0.92 16.93 -8.60
C PRO A 166 -1.91 17.76 -7.78
N SER A 167 -3.15 17.30 -7.73
CA SER A 167 -4.19 17.88 -6.88
C SER A 167 -4.11 17.32 -5.47
N THR A 168 -4.58 18.08 -4.48
CA THR A 168 -4.75 17.57 -3.12
C THR A 168 -5.79 16.45 -3.12
N ILE A 169 -5.39 15.29 -2.60
CA ILE A 169 -6.26 14.14 -2.43
C ILE A 169 -6.76 14.14 -0.98
N ALA A 170 -8.07 14.25 -0.81
CA ALA A 170 -8.73 14.04 0.46
C ALA A 170 -8.44 12.61 0.93
N SER A 171 -7.88 12.50 2.13
CA SER A 171 -7.55 11.23 2.75
C SER A 171 -8.05 11.29 4.18
N ARG A 172 -8.53 10.16 4.70
CA ARG A 172 -8.57 10.01 6.15
C ARG A 172 -7.13 9.83 6.55
N GLU A 173 -6.62 10.65 7.46
CA GLU A 173 -5.41 10.25 8.15
C GLU A 173 -5.62 8.80 8.61
N PRO A 174 -4.82 7.84 8.12
CA PRO A 174 -4.86 6.50 8.71
C PRO A 174 -4.61 6.73 10.19
N ALA A 175 -5.40 6.10 11.06
CA ALA A 175 -5.24 6.19 12.51
C ALA A 175 -3.74 6.09 12.85
N SER A 176 -3.14 7.26 13.06
CA SER A 176 -1.74 7.60 13.29
C SER A 176 -0.66 6.59 12.85
N LYS A 177 0.09 6.90 11.77
CA LYS A 177 1.50 6.46 11.62
C LYS A 177 2.54 7.58 11.68
N ALA A 178 2.14 8.85 11.85
CA ALA A 178 3.10 9.96 11.76
C ALA A 178 3.61 10.53 13.09
N LYS A 179 2.99 10.22 14.25
CA LYS A 179 3.48 10.73 15.56
C LYS A 179 3.43 9.76 16.75
N LYS A 180 2.82 8.57 16.61
CA LYS A 180 2.86 7.52 17.65
C LYS A 180 3.89 6.41 17.37
N ALA A 181 4.47 6.35 16.16
CA ALA A 181 5.30 5.22 15.74
C ALA A 181 6.58 5.05 16.59
N ASP A 182 7.30 6.11 16.94
CA ASP A 182 8.57 5.93 17.68
C ASP A 182 8.35 5.54 19.15
N ALA A 183 7.36 6.13 19.81
CA ALA A 183 7.04 5.78 21.20
C ALA A 183 6.34 4.42 21.31
N THR A 184 5.40 4.12 20.40
CA THR A 184 4.68 2.84 20.40
C THR A 184 5.54 1.69 19.87
N SER A 185 6.44 1.91 18.90
CA SER A 185 7.39 0.88 18.45
C SER A 185 8.41 0.54 19.54
N LYS A 186 8.90 1.55 20.28
CA LYS A 186 9.81 1.32 21.41
C LYS A 186 9.09 0.62 22.57
N ARG A 187 7.84 1.00 22.88
CA ARG A 187 7.02 0.31 23.89
C ARG A 187 6.69 -1.12 23.48
N ASP A 188 6.27 -1.35 22.25
CA ASP A 188 6.01 -2.70 21.73
C ASP A 188 7.28 -3.56 21.74
N GLN A 189 8.45 -2.97 21.50
CA GLN A 189 9.72 -3.67 21.63
C GLN A 189 10.03 -4.03 23.08
N LEU A 190 9.95 -3.08 24.01
CA LEU A 190 10.19 -3.29 25.44
C LEU A 190 9.19 -4.31 26.03
N PHE A 191 7.93 -4.28 25.59
CA PHE A 191 6.92 -5.26 25.96
C PHE A 191 7.31 -6.67 25.51
N ARG A 192 7.77 -6.83 24.27
CA ARG A 192 8.23 -8.13 23.74
C ARG A 192 9.45 -8.64 24.50
N GLU A 193 10.38 -7.75 24.86
CA GLU A 193 11.58 -8.10 25.63
C GLU A 193 11.21 -8.53 27.05
N ALA A 194 10.31 -7.81 27.73
CA ALA A 194 9.79 -8.19 29.05
C ALA A 194 9.12 -9.56 29.04
N VAL A 195 8.19 -9.79 28.09
CA VAL A 195 7.51 -11.08 27.98
C VAL A 195 8.50 -12.21 27.66
N LYS A 196 9.53 -11.94 26.83
CA LYS A 196 10.56 -12.94 26.50
C LYS A 196 11.41 -13.30 27.72
N ALA A 197 11.81 -12.30 28.51
CA ALA A 197 12.61 -12.48 29.72
C ALA A 197 11.85 -13.27 30.81
N GLU A 198 10.57 -12.97 30.99
CA GLU A 198 9.72 -13.64 31.99
C GLU A 198 9.34 -15.09 31.60
N THR A 199 9.21 -15.37 30.30
CA THR A 199 8.76 -16.70 29.82
C THR A 199 9.88 -17.61 29.34
N GLY A 200 11.09 -17.08 29.10
CA GLY A 200 12.20 -17.82 28.49
C GLY A 200 11.95 -18.19 27.01
N ALA A 201 10.98 -17.55 26.36
CA ALA A 201 10.59 -17.87 24.99
C ALA A 201 11.72 -17.59 23.97
N THR A 202 11.83 -18.43 22.95
CA THR A 202 12.76 -18.21 21.82
C THR A 202 12.17 -17.22 20.81
N ARG A 203 10.85 -17.29 20.57
CA ARG A 203 10.12 -16.42 19.65
C ARG A 203 8.83 -15.90 20.28
N ILE A 204 8.46 -14.68 19.92
CA ILE A 204 7.24 -14.01 20.36
C ILE A 204 6.48 -13.44 19.17
N LYS A 205 5.16 -13.58 19.19
CA LYS A 205 4.22 -12.94 18.27
C LYS A 205 3.18 -12.18 19.07
N VAL A 206 3.23 -10.86 18.98
CA VAL A 206 2.25 -9.95 19.60
C VAL A 206 1.29 -9.47 18.52
N THR A 207 0.01 -9.72 18.72
CA THR A 207 -1.08 -9.15 17.92
C THR A 207 -1.73 -7.99 18.70
N PRO A 208 -2.69 -7.25 18.13
CA PRO A 208 -3.37 -6.18 18.88
C PRO A 208 -4.04 -6.66 20.17
N ASN A 209 -4.52 -7.91 20.23
CA ASN A 209 -5.33 -8.40 21.36
C ASN A 209 -4.70 -9.60 22.08
N GLU A 210 -3.75 -10.30 21.48
CA GLU A 210 -3.26 -11.59 21.94
C GLU A 210 -1.74 -11.72 21.82
N VAL A 211 -1.13 -12.45 22.74
CA VAL A 211 0.31 -12.75 22.76
C VAL A 211 0.55 -14.25 22.65
N PHE A 212 1.46 -14.63 21.76
CA PHE A 212 1.89 -16.00 21.53
C PHE A 212 3.40 -16.14 21.70
N VAL A 213 3.84 -17.26 22.26
CA VAL A 213 5.26 -17.59 22.51
C VAL A 213 5.62 -18.93 21.90
N ILE A 214 6.91 -19.14 21.62
CA ILE A 214 7.51 -20.46 21.37
C ILE A 214 8.57 -20.68 22.43
N LEU A 215 8.40 -21.71 23.27
CA LEU A 215 9.38 -22.09 24.28
C LEU A 215 10.51 -22.93 23.66
N PRO A 216 11.70 -22.99 24.27
CA PRO A 216 12.86 -23.69 23.70
C PRO A 216 12.63 -25.17 23.37
N ASP A 217 11.70 -25.82 24.05
CA ASP A 217 11.33 -27.24 23.93
C ASP A 217 10.05 -27.48 23.10
N GLN A 218 9.44 -26.43 22.54
CA GLN A 218 8.18 -26.51 21.80
C GLN A 218 8.34 -26.06 20.35
N SER A 219 7.70 -26.79 19.42
CA SER A 219 7.72 -26.48 17.98
C SER A 219 6.52 -25.63 17.52
N GLY A 220 5.56 -25.36 18.41
CA GLY A 220 4.30 -24.68 18.10
C GLY A 220 4.13 -23.34 18.82
N TRP A 221 3.27 -22.49 18.25
CA TRP A 221 2.85 -21.25 18.91
C TRP A 221 1.92 -21.56 20.08
N TYR A 222 2.35 -21.21 21.29
CA TYR A 222 1.56 -21.30 22.49
C TYR A 222 0.89 -19.96 22.80
N TRP A 223 -0.42 -19.99 23.07
CA TRP A 223 -1.15 -18.79 23.48
C TRP A 223 -0.86 -18.46 24.94
N LEU A 224 -0.25 -17.30 25.17
CA LEU A 224 0.16 -16.85 26.50
C LEU A 224 -0.97 -16.12 27.22
N GLY A 225 -1.80 -15.37 26.49
CA GLY A 225 -2.92 -14.61 27.05
C GLY A 225 -3.32 -13.43 26.18
N SER A 226 -4.29 -12.65 26.65
CA SER A 226 -4.62 -11.36 26.04
C SER A 226 -3.49 -10.35 26.27
N ARG A 227 -3.31 -9.43 25.33
CA ARG A 227 -2.28 -8.39 25.41
C ARG A 227 -2.48 -7.54 26.67
N ASP A 228 -3.71 -7.05 26.87
CA ASP A 228 -4.04 -6.12 27.96
C ASP A 228 -3.79 -6.76 29.33
N SER A 229 -4.14 -8.04 29.52
CA SER A 229 -3.92 -8.74 30.79
C SER A 229 -2.43 -9.00 31.09
N LEU A 230 -1.63 -9.28 30.06
CA LEU A 230 -0.19 -9.47 30.24
C LEU A 230 0.55 -8.13 30.45
N GLU A 231 0.03 -7.06 29.86
CA GLU A 231 0.50 -5.70 30.07
C GLU A 231 0.24 -5.26 31.52
N GLU A 232 -0.97 -5.50 32.03
CA GLU A 232 -1.34 -5.25 33.43
C GLU A 232 -0.42 -6.03 34.40
N GLN A 233 -0.15 -7.32 34.15
CA GLN A 233 0.75 -8.13 34.99
C GLN A 233 2.21 -7.65 34.99
N ILE A 234 2.67 -7.00 33.90
CA ILE A 234 4.01 -6.39 33.86
C ILE A 234 4.02 -5.05 34.58
N LEU A 235 2.95 -4.26 34.48
CA LEU A 235 2.81 -2.96 35.12
C LEU A 235 2.61 -3.05 36.63
N GLU A 236 1.81 -4.03 37.06
CA GLU A 236 1.39 -4.28 38.44
C GLU A 236 1.82 -5.71 38.83
N PRO A 237 3.09 -5.91 39.22
CA PRO A 237 3.62 -7.25 39.51
C PRO A 237 2.94 -7.86 40.74
N GLU A 238 2.04 -8.83 40.50
CA GLU A 238 1.41 -9.66 41.52
C GLU A 238 2.12 -11.01 41.71
N ARG A 239 1.95 -11.64 42.88
CA ARG A 239 2.61 -12.93 43.19
C ARG A 239 2.08 -14.12 42.38
N ASP A 240 0.83 -14.07 41.93
CA ASP A 240 0.13 -15.21 41.32
C ASP A 240 -0.14 -15.04 39.81
N GLY A 241 0.41 -13.97 39.21
CA GLY A 241 0.34 -13.70 37.78
C GLY A 241 1.17 -14.69 36.95
N ARG A 242 0.81 -14.82 35.66
CA ARG A 242 1.54 -15.64 34.68
C ARG A 242 2.89 -15.02 34.31
N LEU A 243 3.00 -13.70 34.40
CA LEU A 243 4.24 -12.94 34.37
C LEU A 243 4.48 -12.34 35.75
N ARG A 244 5.71 -12.42 36.27
CA ARG A 244 6.04 -11.92 37.61
C ARG A 244 6.41 -10.43 37.61
N GLY A 245 6.75 -9.87 36.44
CA GLY A 245 7.11 -8.45 36.27
C GLY A 245 8.40 -8.03 36.98
N ASN A 246 9.25 -8.98 37.36
CA ASN A 246 10.43 -8.78 38.21
C ASN A 246 11.75 -8.78 37.42
N THR A 247 11.70 -8.99 36.11
CA THR A 247 12.86 -8.89 35.22
C THR A 247 13.29 -7.44 34.98
N ALA A 248 14.56 -7.23 34.62
CA ALA A 248 15.09 -5.91 34.29
C ALA A 248 14.39 -5.32 33.04
N GLU A 249 14.00 -6.17 32.11
CA GLU A 249 13.26 -5.86 30.90
C GLU A 249 11.81 -5.45 31.23
N ALA A 250 11.15 -6.12 32.17
CA ALA A 250 9.85 -5.71 32.70
C ALA A 250 9.92 -4.35 33.40
N ALA A 251 10.99 -4.07 34.16
CA ALA A 251 11.23 -2.76 34.77
C ALA A 251 11.46 -1.66 33.71
N ALA A 252 12.19 -1.96 32.63
CA ALA A 252 12.39 -1.03 31.52
C ALA A 252 11.07 -0.72 30.78
N TYR A 253 10.19 -1.72 30.61
CA TYR A 253 8.86 -1.51 30.06
C TYR A 253 8.01 -0.61 30.95
N ARG A 254 7.97 -0.88 32.28
CA ARG A 254 7.26 -0.04 33.27
C ARG A 254 7.71 1.42 33.25
N ALA A 255 9.01 1.65 33.27
CA ALA A 255 9.57 3.00 33.19
C ALA A 255 9.14 3.73 31.90
N SER A 256 8.98 3.00 30.78
CA SER A 256 8.50 3.58 29.51
C SER A 256 7.00 3.90 29.49
N MET A 257 6.25 3.32 30.43
CA MET A 257 4.82 3.50 30.66
C MET A 257 4.53 4.54 31.77
N GLY A 258 5.57 5.00 32.48
CA GLY A 258 5.47 6.02 33.53
C GLY A 258 5.20 5.47 34.94
N TYR A 259 5.49 4.19 35.16
CA TYR A 259 5.45 3.49 36.45
C TYR A 259 6.85 3.32 37.05
#